data_AF-A0A8D8J4F8-F1
#
_entry.id   AF-A0A8D8J4F8-F1
#
_cell.length_a   1.000
_cell.length_b   1.000
_cell.length_c   1.000
_cell.angle_alpha   90.00
_cell.angle_beta   90.00
_cell.angle_gamma   90.00
#
_symmetry.space_group_name_H-M   'P 1'
#
loop_
_entity.id
_entity.type
_entity.pdbx_description
1 polymer ?
#
loop_
_entity_poly.entity_id
_entity_poly.type
_entity_poly.pdbx_seq_one_letter_code
_entity_poly.pdbx_strand_id
1 'polypeptide(L)'
;MTESPDSQRRREECERKARRGEMDPRLEFTFQLLMDATGLPRHQIMDHIFEGNMLDEINQLFLPNMRNKLMWFYQEVDEVDMPAERDLNKPGPSRAGASSSSKTPQGASGGAHNRPHKLFITDGWSCAFTGICIYMFRINIQKQLPEEGFHKDLYCGYIDANRVGLVTSIERIVEFVFMQALAYPNIESEDEDMSCNLIKSQLLPGLRSFCSALRVCEQVCNHFNVFDDGKNIVCRV
;
A
#
# COMPACT_ATOMS: atom_id res chain seq x y z
N MET A 1 -22.99 -9.53 5.97
CA MET A 1 -22.81 -10.74 5.12
C MET A 1 -22.11 -11.83 5.92
N THR A 2 -22.66 -13.05 5.97
CA THR A 2 -21.96 -14.22 6.54
C THR A 2 -20.81 -14.58 5.61
N GLU A 3 -19.56 -14.57 6.13
CA GLU A 3 -18.41 -15.18 5.47
C GLU A 3 -18.81 -16.58 4.98
N SER A 4 -18.46 -16.91 3.74
CA SER A 4 -18.70 -18.26 3.23
C SER A 4 -17.92 -19.25 4.11
N PRO A 5 -18.50 -20.39 4.53
CA PRO A 5 -17.78 -21.37 5.33
C PRO A 5 -16.46 -21.83 4.68
N ASP A 6 -16.34 -21.70 3.36
CA ASP A 6 -15.11 -21.98 2.62
C ASP A 6 -14.02 -20.91 2.78
N SER A 7 -14.34 -19.63 2.99
CA SER A 7 -13.32 -18.60 3.25
C SER A 7 -12.76 -18.73 4.67
N GLN A 8 -13.62 -19.03 5.65
CA GLN A 8 -13.20 -19.23 7.03
C GLN A 8 -12.33 -20.48 7.19
N ARG A 9 -12.69 -21.58 6.51
CA ARG A 9 -11.87 -22.79 6.48
C ARG A 9 -10.50 -22.57 5.82
N ARG A 10 -10.44 -21.78 4.74
CA ARG A 10 -9.17 -21.43 4.07
C ARG A 10 -8.28 -20.56 4.97
N ARG A 11 -8.87 -19.61 5.71
CA ARG A 11 -8.19 -18.76 6.69
C ARG A 11 -7.54 -19.60 7.80
N GLU A 12 -8.31 -20.48 8.43
CA GLU A 12 -7.82 -21.37 9.49
C GLU A 12 -6.74 -22.33 8.98
N GLU A 13 -6.87 -22.84 7.76
CA GLU A 13 -5.86 -23.72 7.17
C GLU A 13 -4.55 -22.98 6.88
N CYS A 14 -4.63 -21.75 6.36
CA CYS A 14 -3.47 -20.92 6.08
C CYS A 14 -2.76 -20.51 7.38
N GLU A 15 -3.50 -20.15 8.43
CA GLU A 15 -2.94 -19.87 9.75
C GLU A 15 -2.24 -21.10 10.35
N ARG A 16 -2.88 -22.27 10.25
CA ARG A 16 -2.30 -23.54 10.71
C ARG A 16 -1.04 -23.92 9.92
N LYS A 17 -1.02 -23.72 8.60
CA LYS A 17 0.14 -23.97 7.73
C LYS A 17 1.28 -23.00 8.01
N ALA A 18 0.98 -21.72 8.23
CA ALA A 18 1.97 -20.71 8.61
C ALA A 18 2.62 -21.04 9.96
N ARG A 19 1.85 -21.53 10.94
CA ARG A 19 2.38 -22.01 12.24
C ARG A 19 3.24 -23.28 12.09
N ARG A 20 3.10 -24.02 10.99
CA ARG A 20 3.84 -25.26 10.68
C ARG A 20 5.01 -25.07 9.70
N GLY A 21 5.16 -23.89 9.11
CA GLY A 21 6.19 -23.61 8.09
C GLY A 21 5.86 -24.14 6.68
N GLU A 22 4.61 -24.51 6.40
CA GLU A 22 4.15 -25.05 5.10
C GLU A 22 3.47 -23.97 4.24
N MET A 23 4.04 -22.77 4.17
CA MET A 23 3.42 -21.65 3.47
C MET A 23 3.86 -21.56 2.01
N ASP A 24 2.95 -21.13 1.15
CA ASP A 24 3.27 -20.82 -0.25
C ASP A 24 4.40 -19.78 -0.32
N PRO A 25 5.48 -20.01 -1.09
CA PRO A 25 6.62 -19.09 -1.15
C PRO A 25 6.24 -17.68 -1.64
N ARG A 26 5.18 -17.54 -2.43
CA ARG A 26 4.67 -16.24 -2.91
C ARG A 26 3.98 -15.46 -1.78
N LEU A 27 3.24 -16.15 -0.92
CA LEU A 27 2.67 -15.58 0.30
C LEU A 27 3.77 -15.21 1.29
N GLU A 28 4.76 -16.08 1.47
CA GLU A 28 5.91 -15.83 2.36
C GLU A 28 6.64 -14.57 1.95
N PHE A 29 6.92 -14.41 0.66
CA PHE A 29 7.51 -13.19 0.11
C PHE A 29 6.64 -11.95 0.37
N THR A 30 5.32 -12.07 0.21
CA THR A 30 4.40 -10.96 0.45
C THR A 30 4.43 -10.54 1.92
N PHE A 31 4.43 -11.49 2.85
CA PHE A 31 4.53 -11.18 4.29
C PHE A 31 5.90 -10.60 4.64
N GLN A 32 6.98 -11.11 4.05
CA GLN A 32 8.31 -10.56 4.24
C GLN A 32 8.39 -9.11 3.79
N LEU A 33 7.86 -8.78 2.60
CA LEU A 33 7.80 -7.41 2.09
C LEU A 33 7.03 -6.48 3.05
N LEU A 34 5.90 -6.95 3.59
CA LEU A 34 5.09 -6.19 4.55
C LEU A 34 5.82 -5.99 5.89
N MET A 35 6.50 -7.03 6.40
CA MET A 35 7.31 -6.94 7.62
C MET A 35 8.48 -5.97 7.44
N ASP A 36 9.20 -6.07 6.32
CA ASP A 36 10.36 -5.22 6.03
C ASP A 36 9.98 -3.74 5.90
N ALA A 37 8.82 -3.47 5.28
CA ALA A 37 8.34 -2.11 5.10
C ALA A 37 7.78 -1.50 6.40
N THR A 38 7.00 -2.26 7.17
CA THR A 38 6.30 -1.74 8.37
C THR A 38 7.09 -1.89 9.67
N GLY A 39 8.07 -2.80 9.70
CA GLY A 39 8.79 -3.19 10.92
C GLY A 39 7.95 -4.03 11.90
N LEU A 40 6.75 -4.45 11.50
CA LEU A 40 5.87 -5.26 12.35
C LEU A 40 6.34 -6.72 12.42
N PRO A 41 6.20 -7.39 13.58
CA PRO A 41 6.47 -8.80 13.67
C PRO A 41 5.40 -9.60 12.92
N ARG A 42 5.79 -10.80 12.46
CA ARG A 42 4.95 -11.69 11.64
C ARG A 42 3.52 -11.87 12.16
N HIS A 43 3.33 -12.06 13.47
CA HIS A 43 2.00 -12.29 14.04
C HIS A 43 1.08 -11.08 13.85
N GLN A 44 1.59 -9.84 13.98
CA GLN A 44 0.78 -8.64 13.76
C GLN A 44 0.42 -8.44 12.29
N ILE A 45 1.34 -8.78 11.37
CA ILE A 45 1.02 -8.79 9.94
C ILE A 45 -0.08 -9.80 9.63
N MET A 46 0.00 -10.99 10.21
CA MET A 46 -1.04 -12.02 10.07
C MET A 46 -2.39 -11.52 10.59
N ASP A 47 -2.42 -10.95 11.78
CA ASP A 47 -3.63 -10.38 12.38
C ASP A 47 -4.25 -9.33 11.44
N HIS A 48 -3.45 -8.38 10.95
CA HIS A 48 -3.93 -7.39 9.98
C HIS A 48 -4.50 -8.01 8.70
N ILE A 49 -3.78 -8.96 8.08
CA ILE A 49 -4.18 -9.61 6.82
C ILE A 49 -5.49 -10.37 6.98
N PHE A 50 -5.64 -11.05 8.10
CA PHE A 50 -6.80 -11.86 8.40
C PHE A 50 -8.01 -11.01 8.82
N GLU A 51 -7.82 -10.04 9.71
CA GLU A 51 -8.89 -9.11 10.12
C GLU A 51 -9.38 -8.23 8.96
N GLY A 52 -8.46 -7.82 8.08
CA GLY A 52 -8.78 -7.02 6.90
C GLY A 52 -9.29 -7.83 5.70
N ASN A 53 -9.48 -9.14 5.83
CA ASN A 53 -9.85 -10.05 4.75
C ASN A 53 -8.97 -9.88 3.48
N MET A 54 -7.69 -9.54 3.66
CA MET A 54 -6.78 -9.18 2.57
C MET A 54 -6.20 -10.41 1.85
N LEU A 55 -6.35 -11.60 2.45
CA LEU A 55 -5.74 -12.83 1.93
C LEU A 55 -6.29 -13.22 0.56
N ASP A 56 -7.60 -13.11 0.34
CA ASP A 56 -8.19 -13.42 -0.96
C ASP A 56 -7.69 -12.45 -2.04
N GLU A 57 -7.47 -11.18 -1.70
CA GLU A 57 -6.91 -10.19 -2.62
C GLU A 57 -5.44 -10.44 -2.96
N ILE A 58 -4.65 -10.91 -1.99
CA ILE A 58 -3.28 -11.38 -2.23
C ILE A 58 -3.28 -12.57 -3.19
N ASN A 59 -4.13 -13.55 -2.93
CA ASN A 59 -4.23 -14.75 -3.78
C ASN A 59 -4.67 -14.42 -5.21
N GLN A 60 -5.55 -13.44 -5.39
CA GLN A 60 -5.95 -12.97 -6.72
C GLN A 60 -4.78 -12.41 -7.53
N LEU A 61 -3.73 -11.90 -6.90
CA LEU A 61 -2.52 -11.47 -7.62
C LEU A 61 -1.84 -12.65 -8.32
N PHE A 62 -1.85 -13.83 -7.70
CA PHE A 62 -1.13 -15.01 -8.22
C PHE A 62 -1.85 -15.70 -9.38
N LEU A 63 -3.15 -15.44 -9.54
CA LEU A 63 -4.00 -16.06 -10.55
C LEU A 63 -3.92 -15.34 -11.91
N PRO A 64 -4.08 -16.07 -13.03
CA PRO A 64 -4.11 -15.47 -14.36
C PRO A 64 -5.34 -14.59 -14.55
N ASN A 65 -5.16 -13.43 -15.20
CA ASN A 65 -6.22 -12.48 -15.57
C ASN A 65 -7.07 -11.95 -14.40
N MET A 66 -6.59 -12.08 -13.17
CA MET A 66 -7.25 -11.58 -11.98
C MET A 66 -6.67 -10.20 -11.62
N ARG A 67 -5.94 -10.09 -10.51
CA ARG A 67 -5.39 -8.81 -10.06
C ARG A 67 -3.99 -8.59 -10.62
N ASN A 68 -3.71 -7.37 -11.08
CA ASN A 68 -2.39 -7.00 -11.60
C ASN A 68 -1.56 -6.14 -10.64
N LYS A 69 -2.19 -5.55 -9.62
CA LYS A 69 -1.53 -4.72 -8.62
C LYS A 69 -2.20 -4.83 -7.25
N LEU A 70 -1.38 -4.75 -6.22
CA LEU A 70 -1.79 -4.55 -4.83
C LEU A 70 -1.03 -3.35 -4.28
N MET A 71 -1.73 -2.57 -3.47
CA MET A 71 -1.18 -1.45 -2.74
C MET A 71 -1.74 -1.49 -1.33
N TRP A 72 -0.87 -1.36 -0.34
CA TRP A 72 -1.22 -1.27 1.07
C TRP A 72 -0.76 0.06 1.62
N PHE A 73 -1.58 0.66 2.47
CA PHE A 73 -1.12 1.70 3.37
C PHE A 73 -0.99 1.14 4.78
N TYR A 74 0.09 1.52 5.45
CA TYR A 74 0.29 1.38 6.88
C TYR A 74 0.46 2.77 7.48
N GLN A 75 -0.61 3.31 8.03
CA GLN A 75 -0.68 4.69 8.51
C GLN A 75 -1.75 4.84 9.59
N GLU A 76 -1.73 5.96 10.31
CA GLU A 76 -2.80 6.32 11.24
C GLU A 76 -4.13 6.48 10.48
N VAL A 77 -5.18 5.84 10.99
CA VAL A 77 -6.52 5.94 10.42
C VAL A 77 -7.44 6.56 11.47
N ASP A 78 -8.11 7.65 11.09
CA ASP A 78 -9.24 8.18 11.86
C ASP A 78 -10.43 7.23 11.68
N GLU A 79 -11.12 6.87 12.78
CA GLU A 79 -12.29 5.97 12.74
C GLU A 79 -13.41 6.45 11.80
N VAL A 80 -13.37 7.72 11.38
CA VAL A 80 -14.32 8.38 10.48
C VAL A 80 -13.98 8.21 8.99
N ASP A 81 -12.71 7.98 8.63
CA ASP A 81 -12.24 7.93 7.23
C ASP A 81 -12.29 6.51 6.62
N MET A 82 -12.89 5.53 7.31
CA MET A 82 -13.23 4.25 6.68
C MET A 82 -14.49 4.39 5.84
N PRO A 83 -14.50 3.97 4.55
CA PRO A 83 -15.76 3.69 3.89
C PRO A 83 -16.42 2.56 4.69
N ALA A 84 -17.43 2.91 5.48
CA ALA A 84 -18.30 1.94 6.09
C ALA A 84 -18.84 1.06 4.94
N GLU A 85 -18.51 -0.23 4.95
CA GLU A 85 -19.33 -1.19 4.22
C GLU A 85 -20.76 -1.00 4.74
N ARG A 86 -21.61 -0.42 3.90
CA ARG A 86 -23.03 -0.22 4.19
C ARG A 86 -23.68 -1.59 4.26
N ASP A 87 -23.69 -2.17 5.45
CA ASP A 87 -24.47 -3.37 5.76
C ASP A 87 -25.95 -2.95 5.80
N LEU A 88 -26.58 -2.91 4.62
CA LEU A 88 -27.98 -2.53 4.40
C LEU A 88 -28.99 -3.53 4.97
N ASN A 89 -28.57 -4.53 5.74
CA ASN A 89 -29.44 -5.56 6.28
C ASN A 89 -29.11 -5.89 7.75
N LYS A 90 -29.55 -5.03 8.67
CA LYS A 90 -29.93 -5.46 10.03
C LYS A 90 -31.30 -4.90 10.40
N PRO A 91 -32.31 -5.75 10.66
CA PRO A 91 -33.53 -5.32 11.33
C PRO A 91 -33.19 -4.95 12.77
N GLY A 92 -33.51 -3.73 13.18
CA GLY A 92 -33.35 -3.29 14.57
C GLY A 92 -34.30 -4.01 15.50
N PRO A 93 -33.90 -4.36 16.73
CA PRO A 93 -34.85 -4.68 17.78
C PRO A 93 -35.23 -3.41 18.52
N SER A 94 -36.46 -2.96 18.29
CA SER A 94 -37.18 -2.02 19.15
C SER A 94 -37.31 -2.60 20.56
N ARG A 95 -36.71 -1.97 21.58
CA ARG A 95 -37.31 -1.88 22.93
C ARG A 95 -36.91 -0.58 23.61
N ALA A 96 -37.93 0.24 23.85
CA ALA A 96 -37.89 1.38 24.75
C ALA A 96 -37.72 0.93 26.21
N GLY A 97 -37.04 1.75 27.00
CA GLY A 97 -36.95 1.63 28.46
C GLY A 97 -36.02 2.71 29.03
N ALA A 98 -36.62 3.74 29.60
CA ALA A 98 -35.97 4.95 30.10
C ALA A 98 -35.40 4.83 31.53
N SER A 99 -34.76 5.93 31.97
CA SER A 99 -34.23 6.28 33.32
C SER A 99 -32.79 5.83 33.63
N SER A 100 -31.94 6.54 34.37
CA SER A 100 -31.79 7.95 34.80
C SER A 100 -30.57 7.98 35.76
N SER A 101 -29.78 9.06 35.73
CA SER A 101 -28.72 9.46 36.70
C SER A 101 -27.45 8.57 36.74
N SER A 102 -26.22 9.06 36.90
CA SER A 102 -25.70 10.21 37.64
C SER A 102 -24.32 10.65 37.11
N LYS A 103 -24.06 11.97 37.23
CA LYS A 103 -22.79 12.65 36.90
C LYS A 103 -21.68 12.36 37.92
N THR A 104 -20.45 12.20 37.43
CA THR A 104 -19.23 12.75 38.05
C THR A 104 -18.26 13.19 36.94
N PRO A 105 -17.80 14.46 36.92
CA PRO A 105 -16.84 14.96 35.96
C PRO A 105 -15.43 14.77 36.52
N GLN A 106 -14.62 13.91 35.90
CA GLN A 106 -13.21 13.79 36.24
C GLN A 106 -12.37 14.04 34.98
N GLY A 107 -11.67 15.18 35.01
CA GLY A 107 -10.39 15.42 34.35
C GLY A 107 -10.35 15.15 32.86
N ALA A 108 -10.56 16.19 32.06
CA ALA A 108 -9.97 16.29 30.72
C ALA A 108 -8.44 16.28 30.84
N SER A 109 -7.84 15.11 31.04
CA SER A 109 -6.51 14.84 30.56
C SER A 109 -6.63 14.73 29.05
N GLY A 110 -6.12 15.72 28.32
CA GLY A 110 -5.89 15.66 26.88
C GLY A 110 -4.87 14.58 26.56
N GLY A 111 -5.29 13.33 26.73
CA GLY A 111 -4.56 12.18 26.22
C GLY A 111 -4.53 12.34 24.72
N ALA A 112 -3.33 12.50 24.16
CA ALA A 112 -3.10 12.26 22.76
C ALA A 112 -3.81 10.94 22.43
N HIS A 113 -4.88 11.02 21.64
CA HIS A 113 -5.46 9.83 21.05
C HIS A 113 -4.34 9.23 20.21
N ASN A 114 -3.68 8.20 20.73
CA ASN A 114 -2.78 7.36 19.93
C ASN A 114 -3.67 6.71 18.88
N ARG A 115 -3.78 7.35 17.72
CA ARG A 115 -4.52 6.80 16.59
C ARG A 115 -3.80 5.52 16.18
N PRO A 116 -4.47 4.36 16.19
CA PRO A 116 -3.81 3.12 15.84
C PRO A 116 -3.39 3.19 14.37
N HIS A 117 -2.15 2.77 14.09
CA HIS A 117 -1.74 2.51 12.71
C HIS A 117 -2.46 1.26 12.23
N LYS A 118 -2.99 1.29 11.01
CA LYS A 118 -3.66 0.17 10.39
C LYS A 118 -3.00 -0.18 9.07
N LEU A 119 -2.81 -1.47 8.82
CA LEU A 119 -2.44 -2.00 7.50
C LEU A 119 -3.72 -2.37 6.74
N PHE A 120 -3.90 -1.81 5.54
CA PHE A 120 -5.07 -2.10 4.71
C PHE A 120 -4.75 -1.95 3.22
N ILE A 121 -5.46 -2.69 2.36
CA ILE A 121 -5.38 -2.53 0.90
C ILE A 121 -6.11 -1.25 0.49
N THR A 122 -5.51 -0.52 -0.45
CA THR A 122 -6.07 0.72 -1.01
C THR A 122 -5.91 0.76 -2.53
N ASP A 123 -6.67 1.63 -3.18
CA ASP A 123 -6.48 1.97 -4.60
C ASP A 123 -5.51 3.16 -4.80
N GLY A 124 -5.14 3.84 -3.70
CA GLY A 124 -4.29 5.03 -3.68
C GLY A 124 -5.03 6.35 -3.96
N TRP A 125 -6.36 6.30 -4.13
CA TRP A 125 -7.20 7.47 -4.43
C TRP A 125 -8.18 7.77 -3.30
N SER A 126 -8.68 6.72 -2.66
CA SER A 126 -9.75 6.82 -1.65
C SER A 126 -9.30 7.39 -0.31
N CYS A 127 -7.99 7.51 -0.07
CA CYS A 127 -7.45 8.08 1.16
C CYS A 127 -6.09 8.74 0.91
N ALA A 128 -5.78 9.77 1.68
CA ALA A 128 -4.50 10.45 1.61
C ALA A 128 -3.36 9.52 2.06
N PHE A 129 -2.22 9.61 1.39
CA PHE A 129 -1.03 8.86 1.76
C PHE A 129 -0.23 9.60 2.84
N THR A 130 -0.21 9.08 4.07
CA THR A 130 0.41 9.74 5.24
C THR A 130 1.38 8.88 6.03
N GLY A 131 1.50 7.58 5.72
CA GLY A 131 2.44 6.68 6.39
C GLY A 131 3.34 5.94 5.41
N ILE A 132 3.24 4.61 5.40
CA ILE A 132 4.02 3.75 4.51
C ILE A 132 3.10 3.16 3.44
N CYS A 133 3.50 3.31 2.18
CA CYS A 133 2.85 2.70 1.03
C CYS A 133 3.68 1.51 0.58
N ILE A 134 3.10 0.30 0.58
CA ILE A 134 3.71 -0.90 0.05
C ILE A 134 2.99 -1.25 -1.25
N TYR A 135 3.71 -1.61 -2.30
CA TYR A 135 3.10 -1.98 -3.57
C TYR A 135 3.72 -3.25 -4.15
N MET A 136 2.90 -3.97 -4.92
CA MET A 136 3.31 -5.11 -5.72
C MET A 136 2.51 -5.12 -7.01
N PHE A 137 3.16 -5.18 -8.16
CA PHE A 137 2.52 -5.25 -9.46
C PHE A 137 3.16 -6.31 -10.34
N ARG A 138 2.32 -6.95 -11.15
CA ARG A 138 2.71 -7.99 -12.09
C ARG A 138 3.09 -7.38 -13.43
N ILE A 139 4.22 -7.86 -13.97
CA ILE A 139 4.68 -7.49 -15.31
C ILE A 139 3.79 -8.18 -16.37
N ASN A 140 3.46 -9.45 -16.14
CA ASN A 140 2.58 -10.24 -17.00
C ASN A 140 1.44 -10.82 -16.19
N ILE A 141 0.20 -10.55 -16.60
CA ILE A 141 -1.03 -11.00 -15.92
C ILE A 141 -1.68 -12.21 -16.59
N GLN A 142 -1.26 -12.56 -17.81
CA GLN A 142 -1.94 -13.58 -18.63
C GLN A 142 -1.71 -14.99 -18.12
N LYS A 143 -0.54 -15.23 -17.53
CA LYS A 143 -0.14 -16.54 -16.98
C LYS A 143 -0.39 -16.59 -15.48
N GLN A 144 -0.41 -17.78 -14.90
CA GLN A 144 -0.31 -17.91 -13.46
C GLN A 144 1.07 -17.46 -12.99
N LEU A 145 1.16 -16.81 -11.83
CA LEU A 145 2.45 -16.49 -11.24
C LEU A 145 3.10 -17.79 -10.76
N PRO A 146 4.30 -18.17 -11.24
CA PRO A 146 4.92 -19.44 -10.89
C PRO A 146 5.27 -19.50 -9.40
N GLU A 147 5.49 -20.69 -8.84
CA GLU A 147 5.94 -20.84 -7.45
C GLU A 147 7.45 -20.63 -7.30
N GLU A 148 8.21 -20.91 -8.36
CA GLU A 148 9.64 -20.66 -8.45
C GLU A 148 9.93 -19.47 -9.37
N GLY A 149 10.92 -18.64 -9.01
CA GLY A 149 11.38 -17.55 -9.87
C GLY A 149 10.39 -16.37 -10.04
N PHE A 150 9.26 -16.36 -9.32
CA PHE A 150 8.19 -15.37 -9.46
C PHE A 150 8.62 -13.92 -9.25
N HIS A 151 9.71 -13.68 -8.52
CA HIS A 151 10.29 -12.35 -8.33
C HIS A 151 10.64 -11.65 -9.65
N LYS A 152 10.91 -12.41 -10.73
CA LYS A 152 11.19 -11.86 -12.06
C LYS A 152 9.95 -11.30 -12.75
N ASP A 153 8.76 -11.76 -12.35
CA ASP A 153 7.47 -11.35 -12.91
C ASP A 153 6.76 -10.29 -12.04
N LEU A 154 7.42 -9.85 -10.97
CA LEU A 154 6.91 -8.86 -10.02
C LEU A 154 7.81 -7.63 -9.98
N TYR A 155 7.17 -6.49 -9.82
CA TYR A 155 7.80 -5.29 -9.31
C TYR A 155 7.14 -4.96 -7.97
N CYS A 156 7.95 -4.75 -6.95
CA CYS A 156 7.49 -4.40 -5.63
C CYS A 156 8.42 -3.41 -4.97
N GLY A 157 7.92 -2.77 -3.93
CA GLY A 157 8.68 -1.81 -3.15
C GLY A 157 7.79 -1.14 -2.13
N TYR A 158 8.36 -0.22 -1.38
CA TYR A 158 7.62 0.64 -0.47
C TYR A 158 8.14 2.07 -0.51
N ILE A 159 7.25 3.00 -0.15
CA ILE A 159 7.49 4.44 -0.04
C ILE A 159 7.11 4.84 1.38
N ASP A 160 7.99 5.58 2.05
CA ASP A 160 7.78 6.07 3.41
C ASP A 160 7.56 7.58 3.37
N ALA A 161 6.30 8.01 3.54
CA ALA A 161 5.94 9.43 3.56
C ALA A 161 6.51 10.15 4.78
N ASN A 162 6.67 9.46 5.91
CA ASN A 162 7.11 10.06 7.17
C ASN A 162 8.60 10.36 7.18
N ARG A 163 9.41 9.51 6.54
CA ARG A 163 10.88 9.65 6.52
C ARG A 163 11.42 10.34 5.30
N VAL A 164 10.83 10.10 4.13
CA VAL A 164 11.37 10.55 2.85
C VAL A 164 10.39 11.45 2.10
N GLY A 165 9.09 11.14 2.17
CA GLY A 165 8.07 11.85 1.41
C GLY A 165 7.89 11.25 0.01
N LEU A 166 6.67 11.35 -0.53
CA LEU A 166 6.30 10.74 -1.81
C LEU A 166 7.15 11.27 -2.97
N VAL A 167 7.26 12.59 -3.12
CA VAL A 167 7.94 13.23 -4.26
C VAL A 167 9.41 12.86 -4.28
N THR A 168 10.10 12.99 -3.15
CA THR A 168 11.50 12.59 -2.98
C THR A 168 11.70 11.10 -3.24
N SER A 169 10.81 10.23 -2.78
CA SER A 169 10.91 8.80 -3.05
C SER A 169 10.80 8.48 -4.54
N ILE A 170 9.85 9.09 -5.26
CA ILE A 170 9.70 8.88 -6.71
C ILE A 170 10.92 9.41 -7.46
N GLU A 171 11.41 10.59 -7.09
CA GLU A 171 12.62 11.18 -7.66
C GLU A 171 13.83 10.24 -7.53
N ARG A 172 14.05 9.69 -6.32
CA ARG A 172 15.14 8.75 -6.05
C ARG A 172 14.97 7.43 -6.81
N ILE A 173 13.77 6.88 -6.87
CA ILE A 173 13.51 5.64 -7.63
C ILE A 173 13.85 5.85 -9.10
N VAL A 174 13.42 6.97 -9.69
CA VAL A 174 13.71 7.29 -11.09
C VAL A 174 15.21 7.47 -11.31
N GLU A 175 15.89 8.27 -10.47
CA GLU A 175 17.31 8.59 -10.67
C GLU A 175 18.26 7.42 -10.38
N PHE A 176 18.06 6.72 -9.26
CA PHE A 176 19.00 5.72 -8.77
C PHE A 176 18.66 4.31 -9.24
N VAL A 177 17.43 4.04 -9.69
CA VAL A 177 17.04 2.71 -10.19
C VAL A 177 16.82 2.76 -11.70
N PHE A 178 15.82 3.49 -12.17
CA PHE A 178 15.42 3.39 -13.58
C PHE A 178 16.43 4.02 -14.54
N MET A 179 16.96 5.20 -14.22
CA MET A 179 17.98 5.82 -15.06
C MET A 179 19.26 5.00 -15.07
N GLN A 180 19.66 4.38 -13.95
CA GLN A 180 20.83 3.49 -13.91
C GLN A 180 20.60 2.25 -14.77
N ALA A 181 19.43 1.62 -14.66
CA ALA A 181 19.07 0.47 -15.50
C ALA A 181 19.03 0.83 -17.00
N LEU A 182 18.51 2.01 -17.35
CA LEU A 182 18.46 2.50 -18.75
C LEU A 182 19.83 2.90 -19.30
N ALA A 183 20.70 3.45 -18.46
CA ALA A 183 22.04 3.86 -18.85
C ALA A 183 23.00 2.66 -18.99
N TYR A 184 22.66 1.52 -18.40
CA TYR A 184 23.46 0.31 -18.54
C TYR A 184 23.41 -0.19 -20.00
N PRO A 185 24.55 -0.36 -20.67
CA PRO A 185 24.58 -0.90 -22.03
C PRO A 185 24.11 -2.36 -22.00
N ASN A 186 23.14 -2.73 -22.85
CA ASN A 186 22.66 -4.10 -22.89
C ASN A 186 23.65 -4.97 -23.68
N ILE A 187 24.66 -5.50 -22.99
CA ILE A 187 25.77 -6.27 -23.59
C ILE A 187 25.26 -7.56 -24.27
N GLU A 188 24.07 -8.05 -23.90
CA GLU A 188 23.50 -9.30 -24.43
C GLU A 188 22.64 -9.11 -25.69
N SER A 189 22.34 -7.86 -26.06
CA SER A 189 21.59 -7.53 -27.27
C SER A 189 22.56 -6.93 -28.30
N GLU A 190 23.31 -7.78 -29.01
CA GLU A 190 24.21 -7.36 -30.09
C GLU A 190 23.49 -6.56 -31.19
N ASP A 191 22.16 -6.66 -31.24
CA ASP A 191 21.24 -5.87 -32.08
C ASP A 191 20.51 -4.78 -31.27
N GLU A 192 21.20 -3.90 -30.54
CA GLU A 192 20.56 -2.66 -30.08
C GLU A 192 20.21 -1.80 -31.31
N ASP A 193 18.97 -1.94 -31.79
CA ASP A 193 18.41 -1.14 -32.87
C ASP A 193 18.77 0.33 -32.68
N MET A 194 19.14 1.04 -33.76
CA MET A 194 19.45 2.47 -33.71
C MET A 194 18.33 3.30 -33.05
N SER A 195 17.10 2.80 -33.08
CA SER A 195 15.94 3.32 -32.35
C SER A 195 16.09 3.26 -30.83
N CYS A 196 16.63 2.18 -30.26
CA CYS A 196 16.88 2.02 -28.83
C CYS A 196 17.89 3.06 -28.33
N ASN A 197 19.00 3.23 -29.05
CA ASN A 197 20.00 4.24 -28.73
C ASN A 197 19.46 5.67 -28.85
N LEU A 198 18.65 5.95 -29.87
CA LEU A 198 17.97 7.23 -30.03
C LEU A 198 16.98 7.48 -28.87
N ILE A 199 16.19 6.49 -28.48
CA ILE A 199 15.24 6.59 -27.35
C ILE A 199 16.01 6.85 -26.05
N LYS A 200 17.08 6.10 -25.77
CA LYS A 200 17.94 6.35 -24.59
C LYS A 200 18.49 7.77 -24.58
N SER A 201 18.94 8.27 -25.74
CA SER A 201 19.52 9.62 -25.87
C SER A 201 18.52 10.73 -25.60
N GLN A 202 17.22 10.50 -25.82
CA GLN A 202 16.16 11.49 -25.55
C GLN A 202 15.52 11.30 -24.17
N LEU A 203 15.28 10.05 -23.76
CA LEU A 203 14.60 9.72 -22.52
C LEU A 203 15.45 10.05 -21.30
N LEU A 204 16.76 9.76 -21.32
CA LEU A 204 17.62 10.03 -20.16
C LEU A 204 17.71 11.53 -19.82
N PRO A 205 17.92 12.46 -20.76
CA PRO A 205 17.79 13.89 -20.49
C PRO A 205 16.40 14.28 -19.99
N GLY A 206 15.33 13.70 -20.54
CA GLY A 206 13.95 13.93 -20.08
C GLY A 206 13.76 13.54 -18.62
N LEU A 207 14.23 12.35 -18.22
CA LEU A 207 14.17 11.87 -16.84
C LEU A 207 15.01 12.74 -15.89
N ARG A 208 16.19 13.22 -16.31
CA ARG A 208 16.99 14.18 -15.51
C ARG A 208 16.24 15.49 -15.27
N SER A 209 15.61 16.03 -16.32
CA SER A 209 14.79 17.23 -16.22
C SER A 209 13.60 17.01 -15.27
N PHE A 210 12.94 15.86 -15.40
CA PHE A 210 11.84 15.46 -14.53
C PHE A 210 12.27 15.37 -13.05
N CYS A 211 13.37 14.66 -12.73
CA CYS A 211 13.91 14.61 -11.36
C CYS A 211 14.26 16.01 -10.83
N SER A 212 14.81 16.90 -11.68
CA SER A 212 15.10 18.28 -11.30
C SER A 212 13.83 19.05 -10.95
N ALA A 213 12.75 18.88 -11.72
CA ALA A 213 11.45 19.47 -11.42
C ALA A 213 10.84 18.93 -10.12
N LEU A 214 10.97 17.62 -9.84
CA LEU A 214 10.51 17.03 -8.58
C LEU A 214 11.28 17.59 -7.37
N ARG A 215 12.60 17.77 -7.46
CA ARG A 215 13.39 18.39 -6.39
C ARG A 215 12.95 19.83 -6.09
N VAL A 216 12.69 20.61 -7.14
CA VAL A 216 12.19 21.98 -6.98
C VAL A 216 10.78 21.97 -6.38
N CYS A 217 9.90 21.07 -6.85
CA CYS A 217 8.56 20.89 -6.31
C CYS A 217 8.60 20.63 -4.80
N GLU A 218 9.42 19.67 -4.37
CA GLU A 218 9.60 19.33 -2.96
C GLU A 218 10.11 20.51 -2.14
N GLN A 219 11.07 21.28 -2.68
CA GLN A 219 11.55 22.49 -2.01
C GLN A 219 10.43 23.52 -1.84
N VAL A 220 9.62 23.75 -2.88
CA VAL A 220 8.50 24.70 -2.83
C VAL A 220 7.42 24.23 -1.85
N CYS A 221 7.09 22.93 -1.82
CA CYS A 221 6.14 22.36 -0.86
C CYS A 221 6.59 22.52 0.61
N ASN A 222 7.90 22.51 0.85
CA ASN A 222 8.48 22.71 2.18
C ASN A 222 8.69 24.19 2.54
N HIS A 223 8.50 25.12 1.60
CA HIS A 223 8.55 26.56 1.90
C HIS A 223 7.24 27.02 2.53
N PHE A 224 7.36 27.91 3.52
CA PHE A 224 6.20 28.56 4.14
C PHE A 224 5.37 29.28 3.08
N ASN A 225 4.15 28.80 2.86
CA ASN A 225 3.22 29.43 1.93
C ASN A 225 2.59 30.66 2.59
N VAL A 226 3.11 31.85 2.24
CA VAL A 226 2.59 33.14 2.73
C VAL A 226 1.13 33.38 2.33
N PHE A 227 0.63 32.66 1.33
CA PHE A 227 -0.77 32.70 0.88
C PHE A 227 -1.62 31.55 1.40
N ASP A 228 -1.12 30.76 2.37
CA ASP A 228 -1.94 29.76 3.06
C ASP A 228 -2.98 30.48 3.92
N ASP A 229 -4.15 30.72 3.32
CA ASP A 229 -5.30 31.35 3.97
C ASP A 229 -6.16 30.35 4.76
N GLY A 230 -5.65 29.11 4.94
CA GLY A 230 -6.36 28.00 5.57
C GLY A 230 -7.52 27.46 4.74
N LYS A 231 -7.69 27.93 3.49
CA LYS A 231 -8.73 27.42 2.57
C LYS A 231 -8.08 26.48 1.57
N ASN A 232 -8.13 25.19 1.90
CA ASN A 232 -7.74 24.15 0.95
C ASN A 232 -8.66 24.20 -0.28
N ILE A 233 -8.10 24.54 -1.45
CA ILE A 233 -8.80 24.56 -2.75
C ILE A 233 -9.20 23.14 -3.20
N VAL A 234 -8.63 22.10 -2.57
CA VAL A 234 -9.01 20.71 -2.79
C VAL A 234 -9.84 20.25 -1.60
N CYS A 235 -11.16 20.31 -1.74
CA CYS A 235 -12.07 19.59 -0.86
C CYS A 235 -11.71 18.10 -0.91
N ARG A 236 -11.56 17.47 0.26
CA ARG A 236 -11.61 16.00 0.40
C ARG A 236 -12.83 15.51 -0.39
N VAL A 237 -12.60 14.77 -1.46
CA VAL A 237 -13.64 13.97 -2.13
C VAL A 237 -13.73 12.65 -1.40
#